data_AF-A0A9N9N1L2-F1
#
_entry.id   AF-A0A9N9N1L2-F1
#
_cell.length_a   1.000
_cell.length_b   1.000
_cell.length_c   1.000
_cell.angle_alpha   90.00
_cell.angle_beta   90.00
_cell.angle_gamma   90.00
#
_symmetry.space_group_name_H-M   'P 1'
#
loop_
_entity.id
_entity.type
_entity.pdbx_description
1 polymer ?
#
loop_
_entity_poly.entity_id
_entity_poly.type
_entity_poly.pdbx_seq_one_letter_code
_entity_poly.pdbx_strand_id
1 'polypeptide(L)'
;METDASPQDIKPTILTVEELNIEILPVIYEIIRSVEKDHHDNTAKTRESHDCSQKVLELQKRLDQARADIQLLPGIEFSKEQQLNNLEALKTQLRLKQELLQKLLANNEHLVQKLSESYPMRKAAQLVVRAMFTGKNFIEESKLQGKLNPEQFRALMNEISANFKKQLKEAQENLQRKMKQ
;
A
#
# COMPACT_ATOMS: atom_id res chain seq x y z
N MET A 1 -36.76 12.40 18.59
CA MET A 1 -35.86 12.89 17.53
C MET A 1 -34.48 12.37 17.86
N GLU A 2 -34.17 11.19 17.34
CA GLU A 2 -32.87 10.55 17.53
C GLU A 2 -31.95 11.05 16.42
N THR A 3 -30.86 11.71 16.81
CA THR A 3 -29.82 12.18 15.91
C THR A 3 -28.88 11.01 15.62
N ASP A 4 -29.03 10.45 14.43
CA ASP A 4 -28.14 9.46 13.84
C ASP A 4 -26.79 10.13 13.50
N ALA A 5 -25.83 10.00 14.41
CA ALA A 5 -24.46 10.48 14.21
C ALA A 5 -23.70 9.43 13.39
N SER A 6 -23.52 9.72 12.11
CA SER A 6 -22.69 8.94 11.20
C SER A 6 -21.29 8.73 11.79
N PRO A 7 -20.75 7.50 11.87
CA PRO A 7 -19.38 7.27 12.32
C PRO A 7 -18.45 7.86 11.26
N GLN A 8 -17.83 8.98 11.59
CA GLN A 8 -16.70 9.50 10.82
C GLN A 8 -15.60 8.44 10.87
N ASP A 9 -15.34 7.80 9.73
CA ASP A 9 -14.16 6.98 9.47
C ASP A 9 -12.90 7.83 9.73
N ILE A 10 -12.42 7.82 10.97
CA ILE A 10 -11.04 8.21 11.27
C ILE A 10 -10.19 7.11 10.66
N LYS A 11 -9.81 7.24 9.38
CA LYS A 11 -8.69 6.46 8.84
C LYS A 11 -7.45 6.91 9.62
N PRO A 12 -6.85 6.07 10.48
CA PRO A 12 -5.52 6.39 10.98
C PRO A 12 -4.62 6.55 9.76
N THR A 13 -3.79 7.57 9.73
CA THR A 13 -2.72 7.72 8.75
C THR A 13 -1.79 6.52 8.93
N ILE A 14 -2.05 5.45 8.17
CA ILE A 14 -1.27 4.21 8.25
C ILE A 14 0.09 4.53 7.66
N LEU A 15 1.08 4.75 8.52
CA LEU A 15 2.46 4.92 8.10
C LEU A 15 2.92 3.59 7.52
N THR A 16 3.31 3.59 6.26
CA THR A 16 3.81 2.39 5.58
C THR A 16 5.33 2.31 5.69
N VAL A 17 5.89 1.10 5.59
CA VAL A 17 7.35 0.89 5.66
C VAL A 17 8.08 1.67 4.55
N GLU A 18 7.44 1.86 3.40
CA GLU A 18 7.96 2.61 2.25
C GLU A 18 8.04 4.12 2.50
N GLU A 19 7.28 4.65 3.48
CA GLU A 19 7.27 6.07 3.85
C GLU A 19 8.29 6.41 4.96
N LEU A 20 8.98 5.40 5.52
CA LEU A 20 10.03 5.61 6.51
C LEU A 20 11.28 6.20 5.86
N ASN A 21 11.48 7.50 6.04
CA ASN A 21 12.68 8.18 5.57
C ASN A 21 13.80 8.13 6.64
N ILE A 22 14.54 7.02 6.69
CA ILE A 22 15.66 6.83 7.63
C ILE A 22 17.00 6.95 6.89
N GLU A 23 17.37 8.17 6.53
CA GLU A 23 18.68 8.45 5.93
C GLU A 23 19.72 8.75 7.02
N ILE A 24 20.45 7.73 7.49
CA ILE A 24 21.55 7.90 8.47
C ILE A 24 22.95 7.74 7.86
N LEU A 25 23.05 7.01 6.75
CA LEU A 25 24.34 6.67 6.13
C LEU A 25 25.18 7.89 5.71
N PRO A 26 24.61 8.96 5.13
CA PRO A 26 25.38 10.15 4.80
C PRO A 26 26.03 10.79 6.04
N VAL A 27 25.30 10.84 7.15
CA VAL A 27 25.78 11.43 8.42
C VAL A 27 26.89 10.56 9.02
N ILE A 28 26.71 9.23 9.02
CA ILE A 28 27.73 8.27 9.50
C ILE A 28 29.02 8.38 8.69
N TYR A 29 28.90 8.40 7.36
CA TYR A 29 30.04 8.54 6.47
C TYR A 29 30.82 9.83 6.74
N GLU A 30 30.11 10.93 6.90
CA GLU A 30 30.70 12.23 7.19
C GLU A 30 31.40 12.28 8.57
N ILE A 31 30.88 11.58 9.57
CA ILE A 31 31.54 11.40 10.88
C ILE A 31 32.84 10.60 10.71
N ILE A 32 32.76 9.42 10.09
CA ILE A 32 33.93 8.54 9.87
C ILE A 32 35.04 9.30 9.11
N ARG A 33 34.67 9.96 8.00
CA ARG A 33 35.59 10.78 7.22
C ARG A 33 36.24 11.89 8.03
N SER A 34 35.51 12.53 8.96
CA SER A 34 36.05 13.60 9.80
C SER A 34 37.03 13.10 10.87
N VAL A 35 36.86 11.85 11.32
CA VAL A 35 37.73 11.20 12.33
C VAL A 35 39.00 10.63 11.69
N GLU A 36 38.91 10.12 10.46
CA GLU A 36 40.05 9.53 9.73
C GLU A 36 40.99 10.57 9.10
N LYS A 37 40.62 11.85 9.13
CA LYS A 37 41.39 12.91 8.50
C LYS A 37 42.53 13.38 9.42
N ASP A 38 43.78 13.28 8.95
CA ASP A 38 44.95 13.75 9.69
C ASP A 38 45.12 15.29 9.65
N HIS A 39 44.87 15.96 10.78
CA HIS A 39 45.04 17.41 10.90
C HIS A 39 46.48 17.79 11.26
N HIS A 40 47.10 18.63 10.41
CA HIS A 40 48.44 19.16 10.63
C HIS A 40 48.44 20.53 11.37
N ASP A 41 47.28 21.17 11.52
CA ASP A 41 47.08 22.48 12.18
C ASP A 41 46.05 22.40 13.32
N ASN A 42 46.38 22.97 14.49
CA ASN A 42 45.55 22.97 15.70
C ASN A 42 44.26 23.79 15.57
N THR A 43 44.25 24.85 14.76
CA THR A 43 43.04 25.64 14.52
C THR A 43 42.04 24.86 13.67
N ALA A 44 42.52 24.14 12.64
CA ALA A 44 41.70 23.25 11.82
C ALA A 44 41.12 22.09 12.64
N LYS A 45 41.94 21.48 13.51
CA LYS A 45 41.53 20.38 14.41
C LYS A 45 40.37 20.77 15.34
N THR A 46 40.44 21.96 15.94
CA THR A 46 39.38 22.44 16.85
C THR A 46 38.06 22.65 16.12
N ARG A 47 38.10 23.24 14.92
CA ARG A 47 36.91 23.48 14.09
C ARG A 47 36.27 22.16 13.63
N GLU A 48 37.07 21.24 13.08
CA GLU A 48 36.56 19.96 12.60
C GLU A 48 36.04 19.08 13.74
N SER A 49 36.64 19.14 14.94
CA SER A 49 36.11 18.49 16.13
C SER A 49 34.73 19.03 16.54
N HIS A 50 34.50 20.33 16.39
CA HIS A 50 33.20 20.95 16.65
C HIS A 50 32.16 20.51 15.63
N ASP A 51 32.50 20.56 14.34
CA ASP A 51 31.61 20.12 13.24
C ASP A 51 31.27 18.62 13.34
N CYS A 52 32.26 17.78 13.70
CA CYS A 52 32.04 16.36 13.97
C CYS A 52 31.06 16.17 15.13
N SER A 53 31.20 16.95 16.20
CA SER A 53 30.30 16.88 17.36
C SER A 53 28.86 17.25 16.98
N GLN A 54 28.67 18.24 16.11
CA GLN A 54 27.35 18.59 15.57
C GLN A 54 26.75 17.45 14.73
N LYS A 55 27.54 16.79 13.87
CA LYS A 55 27.09 15.64 13.08
C LYS A 55 26.70 14.44 13.95
N VAL A 56 27.40 14.22 15.06
CA VAL A 56 27.03 13.18 16.05
C VAL A 56 25.66 13.48 16.68
N LEU A 57 25.41 14.75 17.04
CA LEU A 57 24.09 15.16 17.57
C LEU A 57 22.99 15.03 16.52
N GLU A 58 23.29 15.35 15.26
CA GLU A 58 22.36 15.14 14.15
C GLU A 58 22.02 13.66 13.97
N LEU A 59 23.02 12.77 14.00
CA LEU A 59 22.80 11.33 13.92
C LEU A 59 21.89 10.85 15.05
N GLN A 60 22.15 11.29 16.28
CA GLN A 60 21.31 10.96 17.44
C GLN A 60 19.85 11.38 17.20
N LYS A 61 19.63 12.63 16.76
CA LYS A 61 18.28 13.12 16.46
C LYS A 61 17.58 12.30 15.37
N ARG A 62 18.29 11.92 14.31
CA ARG A 62 17.74 11.08 13.23
C ARG A 62 17.39 9.67 13.72
N LEU A 63 18.19 9.10 14.62
CA LEU A 63 17.90 7.79 15.24
C LEU A 63 16.69 7.86 16.17
N ASP A 64 16.57 8.91 16.97
CA ASP A 64 15.40 9.11 17.84
C ASP A 64 14.11 9.28 17.03
N GLN A 65 14.17 10.04 15.95
CA GLN A 65 13.04 10.17 15.01
C GLN A 65 12.67 8.83 14.37
N ALA A 66 13.67 8.09 13.85
CA ALA A 66 13.45 6.78 13.26
C ALA A 66 12.81 5.79 14.25
N ARG A 67 13.22 5.84 15.52
CA ARG A 67 12.61 5.03 16.59
C ARG A 67 11.15 5.41 16.82
N ALA A 68 10.84 6.69 16.85
CA ALA A 68 9.45 7.17 16.99
C ALA A 68 8.59 6.74 15.79
N ASP A 69 9.11 6.84 14.57
CA ASP A 69 8.39 6.47 13.35
C ASP A 69 8.15 4.95 13.28
N ILE A 70 9.15 4.14 13.66
CA ILE A 70 9.01 2.68 13.78
C ILE A 70 7.91 2.31 14.78
N GLN A 71 7.79 3.04 15.88
CA GLN A 71 6.73 2.81 16.89
C GLN A 71 5.32 3.07 16.37
N LEU A 72 5.17 3.87 15.31
CA LEU A 72 3.87 4.15 14.69
C LEU A 72 3.49 3.12 13.62
N LEU A 73 4.38 2.18 13.28
CA LEU A 73 4.09 1.18 12.27
C LEU A 73 2.97 0.24 12.74
N PRO A 74 1.98 -0.04 11.89
CA PRO A 74 0.87 -0.92 12.25
C PRO A 74 1.38 -2.33 12.52
N GLY A 75 0.93 -2.91 13.63
CA GLY A 75 1.12 -4.32 13.95
C GLY A 75 2.47 -4.69 14.55
N ILE A 76 3.35 -3.73 14.85
CA ILE A 76 4.59 -3.97 15.60
C ILE A 76 4.36 -4.51 17.02
N GLU A 77 3.16 -4.26 17.54
CA GLU A 77 2.71 -4.65 18.88
C GLU A 77 2.25 -6.10 18.96
N PHE A 78 2.07 -6.75 17.81
CA PHE A 78 1.71 -8.16 17.73
C PHE A 78 2.96 -9.02 17.53
N SER A 79 3.02 -10.14 18.25
CA SER A 79 3.98 -11.19 17.91
C SER A 79 3.65 -11.79 16.55
N LYS A 80 4.65 -12.40 15.90
CA LYS A 80 4.45 -13.11 14.63
C LYS A 80 3.31 -14.12 14.71
N GLU A 81 3.20 -14.87 15.81
CA GLU A 81 2.16 -15.86 16.03
C GLU A 81 0.77 -15.20 16.14
N GLN A 82 0.66 -14.08 16.85
CA GLN A 82 -0.58 -13.32 16.95
C GLN A 82 -1.01 -12.75 15.59
N GLN A 83 -0.07 -12.23 14.80
CA GLN A 83 -0.34 -11.74 13.45
C GLN A 83 -0.88 -12.86 12.54
N LEU A 84 -0.28 -14.05 12.61
CA LEU A 84 -0.72 -15.22 11.84
C LEU A 84 -2.10 -15.70 12.28
N ASN A 85 -2.37 -15.80 13.58
CA ASN A 85 -3.67 -16.19 14.11
C ASN A 85 -4.77 -15.21 13.68
N ASN A 86 -4.50 -13.89 13.74
CA ASN A 86 -5.43 -12.87 13.26
C ASN A 86 -5.71 -13.04 11.75
N LEU A 87 -4.68 -13.31 10.96
CA LEU A 87 -4.81 -13.56 9.52
C LEU A 87 -5.68 -14.79 9.24
N GLU A 88 -5.47 -15.89 9.97
CA GLU A 88 -6.29 -17.10 9.85
C GLU A 88 -7.75 -16.87 10.26
N ALA A 89 -7.98 -16.11 11.33
CA ALA A 89 -9.31 -15.70 11.76
C ALA A 89 -10.01 -14.87 10.68
N LEU A 90 -9.32 -13.88 10.08
CA LEU A 90 -9.85 -13.08 8.98
C LEU A 90 -10.19 -13.92 7.74
N LYS A 91 -9.31 -14.87 7.36
CA LYS A 91 -9.58 -15.80 6.26
C LYS A 91 -10.83 -16.63 6.53
N THR A 92 -10.98 -17.13 7.75
CA THR A 92 -12.14 -17.93 8.15
C THR A 92 -13.41 -17.10 8.12
N GLN A 93 -13.39 -15.88 8.65
CA GLN A 93 -14.52 -14.94 8.58
C GLN A 93 -14.93 -14.64 7.15
N LEU A 94 -13.96 -14.38 6.27
CA LEU A 94 -14.21 -14.10 4.86
C LEU A 94 -14.86 -15.31 4.17
N ARG A 95 -14.34 -16.52 4.42
CA ARG A 95 -14.92 -17.76 3.89
C ARG A 95 -16.37 -17.93 4.35
N LEU A 96 -16.64 -17.78 5.65
CA LEU A 96 -18.00 -17.92 6.20
C LEU A 96 -18.96 -16.88 5.61
N LYS A 97 -18.52 -15.63 5.47
CA LYS A 97 -19.31 -14.58 4.80
C LYS A 97 -19.59 -14.91 3.34
N GLN A 98 -18.62 -15.46 2.61
CA GLN A 98 -18.83 -15.92 1.23
C GLN A 98 -19.81 -17.08 1.14
N GLU A 99 -19.70 -18.09 2.01
CA GLU A 99 -20.64 -19.21 2.06
C GLU A 99 -22.07 -18.73 2.37
N LEU A 100 -22.21 -17.77 3.29
CA LEU A 100 -23.50 -17.17 3.61
C LEU A 100 -24.08 -16.41 2.42
N LEU A 101 -23.28 -15.59 1.74
CA LEU A 101 -23.71 -14.90 0.52
C LEU A 101 -24.12 -15.89 -0.58
N GLN A 102 -23.36 -16.96 -0.78
CA GLN A 102 -23.72 -18.01 -1.73
C GLN A 102 -25.06 -18.65 -1.38
N LYS A 103 -25.29 -19.00 -0.11
CA LYS A 103 -26.57 -19.56 0.34
C LYS A 103 -27.73 -18.59 0.14
N LEU A 104 -27.53 -17.30 0.47
CA LEU A 104 -28.57 -16.28 0.29
C LEU A 104 -28.90 -16.04 -1.19
N LEU A 105 -27.89 -16.01 -2.06
CA LEU A 105 -28.09 -15.80 -3.49
C LEU A 105 -28.67 -17.05 -4.17
N ALA A 106 -28.16 -18.25 -3.86
CA ALA A 106 -28.64 -19.50 -4.44
C ALA A 106 -30.07 -19.85 -4.01
N ASN A 107 -30.44 -19.53 -2.77
CA ASN A 107 -31.77 -19.84 -2.24
C ASN A 107 -32.81 -18.75 -2.53
N ASN A 108 -32.40 -17.59 -3.06
CA ASN A 108 -33.30 -16.49 -3.42
C ASN A 108 -33.03 -16.04 -4.86
N GLU A 109 -33.47 -16.84 -5.83
CA GLU A 109 -33.33 -16.56 -7.26
C GLU A 109 -33.91 -15.19 -7.66
N HIS A 110 -35.05 -14.81 -7.08
CA HIS A 110 -35.64 -13.48 -7.25
C HIS A 110 -34.75 -12.33 -6.77
N LEU A 111 -33.94 -12.54 -5.74
CA LEU A 111 -32.98 -11.54 -5.27
C LEU A 111 -31.83 -11.41 -6.26
N VAL A 112 -31.29 -12.53 -6.74
CA VAL A 112 -30.23 -12.54 -7.79
C VAL A 112 -30.73 -11.83 -9.04
N GLN A 113 -31.96 -12.09 -9.46
CA GLN A 113 -32.55 -11.43 -10.62
C GLN A 113 -32.66 -9.91 -10.41
N LYS A 114 -33.22 -9.45 -9.29
CA LYS A 114 -33.25 -8.01 -8.94
C LYS A 114 -31.85 -7.40 -8.83
N LEU A 115 -30.88 -8.15 -8.29
CA LEU A 115 -29.49 -7.69 -8.17
C LEU A 115 -28.83 -7.57 -9.54
N SER A 116 -29.06 -8.52 -10.45
CA SER A 116 -28.56 -8.49 -11.83
C SER A 116 -29.18 -7.36 -12.65
N GLU A 117 -30.42 -6.99 -12.35
CA GLU A 117 -31.11 -5.84 -12.92
C GLU A 117 -30.63 -4.52 -12.31
N SER A 118 -29.94 -4.55 -11.16
CA SER A 118 -29.41 -3.33 -10.53
C SER A 118 -28.29 -2.69 -11.36
N TYR A 119 -28.27 -1.36 -11.40
CA TYR A 119 -27.28 -0.60 -12.15
C TYR A 119 -25.82 -0.84 -11.71
N PRO A 120 -25.50 -0.89 -10.39
CA PRO A 120 -24.13 -1.17 -9.95
C PRO A 120 -23.63 -2.54 -10.42
N MET A 121 -24.47 -3.57 -10.35
CA MET A 121 -24.11 -4.92 -10.78
C MET A 121 -23.93 -5.01 -12.30
N ARG A 122 -24.84 -4.38 -13.08
CA ARG A 122 -24.68 -4.27 -14.54
C ARG A 122 -23.40 -3.54 -14.93
N LYS A 123 -23.06 -2.45 -14.24
CA LYS A 123 -21.84 -1.69 -14.53
C LYS A 123 -20.58 -2.48 -14.20
N ALA A 124 -20.57 -3.20 -13.08
CA ALA A 124 -19.48 -4.10 -12.70
C ALA A 124 -19.32 -5.23 -13.73
N ALA A 125 -20.42 -5.88 -14.12
CA ALA A 125 -20.41 -6.92 -15.15
C ALA A 125 -19.89 -6.38 -16.50
N GLN A 126 -20.33 -5.19 -16.93
CA GLN A 126 -19.82 -4.53 -18.14
C GLN A 126 -18.32 -4.23 -18.07
N LEU A 127 -17.80 -3.79 -16.91
CA LEU A 127 -16.37 -3.57 -16.71
C LEU A 127 -15.58 -4.87 -16.81
N VAL A 128 -16.07 -5.95 -16.19
CA VAL A 128 -15.44 -7.28 -16.26
C VAL A 128 -15.44 -7.82 -17.68
N VAL A 129 -16.57 -7.75 -18.38
CA VAL A 129 -16.68 -8.16 -19.80
C VAL A 129 -15.72 -7.34 -20.65
N ARG A 130 -15.69 -6.02 -20.49
CA ARG A 130 -14.75 -5.16 -21.21
C ARG A 130 -13.30 -5.54 -20.92
N ALA A 131 -12.93 -5.80 -19.67
CA ALA A 131 -11.58 -6.24 -19.32
C ALA A 131 -11.23 -7.60 -19.97
N MET A 132 -12.15 -8.56 -19.95
CA MET A 132 -11.95 -9.86 -20.59
C MET A 132 -11.80 -9.77 -22.12
N PHE A 133 -12.64 -8.99 -22.79
CA PHE A 133 -12.58 -8.84 -24.25
C PHE A 133 -11.41 -7.98 -24.72
N THR A 134 -11.08 -6.91 -23.98
CA THR A 134 -9.89 -6.11 -24.29
C THR A 134 -8.61 -6.94 -24.06
N GLY A 135 -8.61 -7.81 -23.03
CA GLY A 135 -7.55 -8.79 -22.83
C GLY A 135 -7.49 -9.83 -23.95
N LYS A 136 -8.63 -10.33 -24.45
CA LYS A 136 -8.66 -11.28 -25.58
C LYS A 136 -8.10 -10.70 -26.88
N ASN A 137 -8.43 -9.45 -27.22
CA ASN A 137 -7.87 -8.79 -28.40
C ASN A 137 -6.34 -8.61 -28.28
N PHE A 138 -5.84 -8.33 -27.06
CA PHE A 138 -4.41 -8.29 -26.76
C PHE A 138 -3.74 -9.69 -26.83
N ILE A 139 -4.45 -10.75 -26.43
CA ILE A 139 -4.01 -12.15 -26.52
C ILE A 139 -3.96 -12.63 -27.99
N GLU A 140 -4.91 -12.19 -28.83
CA GLU A 140 -4.89 -12.43 -30.28
C GLU A 140 -3.73 -11.70 -30.98
N GLU A 141 -3.46 -10.44 -30.64
CA GLU A 141 -2.33 -9.68 -31.18
C GLU A 141 -0.95 -10.26 -30.77
N SER A 142 -0.87 -10.86 -29.58
CA SER A 142 0.39 -11.40 -29.01
C SER A 142 0.71 -12.85 -29.43
N LYS A 143 -0.02 -13.46 -30.39
CA LYS A 143 0.18 -14.85 -30.86
C LYS A 143 0.15 -15.93 -29.76
N LEU A 144 -0.55 -15.71 -28.64
CA LEU A 144 -0.70 -16.73 -27.59
C LEU A 144 -1.92 -17.62 -27.89
N GLN A 145 -1.81 -18.48 -28.92
CA GLN A 145 -2.91 -19.35 -29.41
C GLN A 145 -3.22 -20.59 -28.55
N GLY A 146 -2.75 -20.65 -27.30
CA GLY A 146 -2.99 -21.78 -26.39
C GLY A 146 -3.95 -21.41 -25.26
N LYS A 147 -4.88 -22.31 -24.90
CA LYS A 147 -5.77 -22.19 -23.73
C LYS A 147 -4.99 -21.61 -22.53
N LEU A 148 -5.39 -20.42 -22.06
CA LEU A 148 -4.69 -19.75 -20.96
C LEU A 148 -4.66 -20.64 -19.71
N ASN A 149 -3.46 -20.95 -19.25
CA ASN A 149 -3.23 -21.66 -17.99
C ASN A 149 -3.69 -20.74 -16.82
N PRO A 150 -4.34 -21.24 -15.75
CA PRO A 150 -4.81 -20.42 -14.62
C PRO A 150 -3.74 -19.50 -13.99
N GLU A 151 -2.48 -19.93 -14.02
CA GLU A 151 -1.31 -19.15 -13.59
C GLU A 151 -1.07 -17.91 -14.46
N GLN A 152 -1.18 -18.04 -15.79
CA GLN A 152 -1.00 -16.96 -16.75
C GLN A 152 -2.14 -15.95 -16.67
N PHE A 153 -3.37 -16.42 -16.43
CA PHE A 153 -4.52 -15.55 -16.18
C PHE A 153 -4.34 -14.74 -14.89
N ARG A 154 -3.81 -15.34 -13.82
CA ARG A 154 -3.47 -14.64 -12.57
C ARG A 154 -2.42 -13.56 -12.80
N ALA A 155 -1.36 -13.86 -13.55
CA ALA A 155 -0.32 -12.89 -13.88
C ALA A 155 -0.90 -11.70 -14.66
N LEU A 156 -1.74 -11.96 -15.67
CA LEU A 156 -2.45 -10.93 -16.42
C LEU A 156 -3.35 -10.07 -15.53
N MET A 157 -4.13 -10.69 -14.64
CA MET A 157 -5.01 -9.95 -13.72
C MET A 157 -4.22 -9.09 -12.73
N ASN A 158 -3.05 -9.55 -12.29
CA ASN A 158 -2.17 -8.75 -11.44
C ASN A 158 -1.60 -7.54 -12.20
N GLU A 159 -1.23 -7.71 -13.47
CA GLU A 159 -0.75 -6.62 -14.33
C GLU A 159 -1.87 -5.60 -14.64
N ILE A 160 -3.07 -6.08 -14.96
CA ILE A 160 -4.26 -5.24 -15.15
C ILE A 160 -4.58 -4.47 -13.86
N SER A 161 -4.55 -5.13 -12.71
CA SER A 161 -4.79 -4.50 -11.40
C SER A 161 -3.76 -3.41 -11.10
N ALA A 162 -2.48 -3.67 -11.38
CA ALA A 162 -1.41 -2.69 -11.21
C ALA A 162 -1.60 -1.45 -12.12
N ASN A 163 -1.89 -1.67 -13.40
CA ASN A 163 -2.16 -0.60 -14.36
C ASN A 163 -3.42 0.20 -14.02
N PHE A 164 -4.49 -0.48 -13.58
CA PHE A 164 -5.73 0.16 -13.18
C PHE A 164 -5.54 1.00 -11.91
N LYS A 165 -4.80 0.49 -10.92
CA LYS A 165 -4.45 1.24 -9.70
C LYS A 165 -3.63 2.49 -10.02
N LYS A 166 -2.72 2.40 -10.98
CA LYS A 166 -1.94 3.54 -11.49
C LYS A 166 -2.85 4.58 -12.16
N GLN A 167 -3.73 4.15 -13.07
CA GLN A 167 -4.70 5.04 -13.73
C GLN A 167 -5.67 5.69 -12.73
N LEU A 168 -6.11 4.97 -11.70
CA LEU A 168 -6.96 5.51 -10.64
C LEU A 168 -6.24 6.60 -9.84
N LYS A 169 -4.97 6.38 -9.48
CA LYS A 169 -4.14 7.40 -8.81
C LYS A 169 -3.97 8.63 -9.69
N GLU A 170 -3.62 8.46 -10.95
CA GLU A 170 -3.47 9.56 -11.91
C GLU A 170 -4.78 10.33 -12.12
N ALA A 171 -5.92 9.64 -12.22
CA ALA A 171 -7.24 10.26 -12.32
C ALA A 171 -7.62 11.04 -11.06
N GLN A 172 -7.31 10.48 -9.87
CA GLN A 172 -7.55 11.13 -8.59
C GLN A 172 -6.69 12.39 -8.43
N GLU A 173 -5.40 12.34 -8.80
CA GLU A 173 -4.51 13.50 -8.81
C GLU A 173 -4.99 14.58 -9.78
N ASN A 174 -5.44 14.20 -10.97
CA ASN A 174 -5.99 15.14 -11.95
C ASN A 174 -7.31 15.77 -11.49
N LEU A 175 -8.18 15.03 -10.80
CA LEU A 175 -9.39 15.57 -10.16
C LEU A 175 -9.04 16.56 -9.04
N GLN A 176 -8.08 16.22 -8.19
CA GLN A 176 -7.61 17.13 -7.13
C GLN A 176 -6.97 18.40 -7.70
N ARG A 177 -6.24 18.32 -8.82
CA ARG A 177 -5.71 19.48 -9.54
C ARG A 177 -6.83 20.35 -10.12
N LYS A 178 -7.88 19.74 -10.68
CA LYS A 178 -9.06 20.45 -11.20
C LYS A 178 -9.95 21.08 -10.12
N MET A 179 -9.95 20.56 -8.89
CA MET A 179 -10.67 21.16 -7.76
C MET A 179 -9.88 22.27 -7.05
N LYS A 180 -8.58 22.41 -7.32
CA LYS A 180 -7.71 23.47 -6.78
C LYS A 180 -7.54 24.66 -7.72
N GLN A 181 -8.05 24.58 -8.95
CA GLN A 181 -8.23 25.70 -9.88
C GLN A 181 -9.67 26.21 -9.77
#